data_AF-A0A641RZN0-F1
#
_entry.id   AF-A0A641RZN0-F1
#
_cell.length_a   1.000
_cell.length_b   1.000
_cell.length_c   1.000
_cell.angle_alpha   90.00
_cell.angle_beta   90.00
_cell.angle_gamma   90.00
#
_symmetry.space_group_name_H-M   'P 1'
#
loop_
_entity.id
_entity.type
_entity.pdbx_description
1 polymer ?
#
loop_
_entity_poly.entity_id
_entity_poly.type
_entity_poly.pdbx_seq_one_letter_code
_entity_poly.pdbx_strand_id
1 'polypeptide(L)'
;IVSSGTTSPEDGFDCDQNTFKITGGIVLGIGGGTSTPTSSVCTQRTVIYGGSGSNGEILNIQSADGTSVLTYQIPRAYSQMTVLFSSPNLTSGGSYTISKGGTVSGGSEFFGLYSGATYSGGTQTATFTASSMVTQVGSTSGGGQPGGGGGGHGPGGWGW
;
A
#
# COMPACT_ATOMS: atom_id res chain seq x y z
N ILE A 1 6.89 -12.29 1.64
CA ILE A 1 7.54 -11.64 2.81
C ILE A 1 6.49 -10.76 3.47
N VAL A 2 6.36 -10.86 4.79
CA VAL A 2 5.57 -9.93 5.61
C VAL A 2 6.53 -9.30 6.61
N SER A 3 6.55 -7.97 6.67
CA SER A 3 7.40 -7.20 7.59
C SER A 3 6.56 -6.15 8.32
N SER A 4 6.87 -5.90 9.59
CA SER A 4 6.18 -4.93 10.42
C SER A 4 7.19 -4.09 11.19
N GLY A 5 7.37 -2.84 10.76
CA GLY A 5 7.95 -1.77 11.55
C GLY A 5 7.00 -1.30 12.66
N THR A 6 7.50 -0.43 13.53
CA THR A 6 6.71 0.23 14.58
C THR A 6 5.85 1.37 14.05
N THR A 7 5.18 2.12 14.92
CA THR A 7 4.26 3.21 14.56
C THR A 7 4.94 4.44 13.99
N SER A 8 6.08 4.86 14.56
CA SER A 8 6.91 5.94 14.04
C SER A 8 8.28 5.94 14.73
N PRO A 9 9.39 6.21 14.02
CA PRO A 9 9.48 6.35 12.56
C PRO A 9 9.56 5.00 11.82
N GLU A 10 9.82 3.89 12.53
CA GLU A 10 10.36 2.65 11.94
C GLU A 10 9.62 2.12 10.71
N ASP A 11 10.41 1.77 9.70
CA ASP A 11 9.96 1.36 8.38
C ASP A 11 9.56 -0.12 8.31
N GLY A 12 8.59 -0.43 7.44
CA GLY A 12 8.28 -1.82 7.10
C GLY A 12 9.41 -2.48 6.30
N PHE A 13 10.08 -1.73 5.42
CA PHE A 13 11.30 -2.14 4.75
C PHE A 13 12.26 -0.96 4.77
N ASP A 14 13.43 -1.16 5.35
CA ASP A 14 14.44 -0.11 5.47
C ASP A 14 15.72 -0.52 4.74
N CYS A 15 16.14 0.33 3.82
CA CYS A 15 17.45 0.25 3.18
C CYS A 15 18.08 1.64 3.06
N ASP A 16 17.73 2.59 3.93
CA ASP A 16 18.21 3.98 3.90
C ASP A 16 18.01 4.65 2.52
N GLN A 17 16.91 4.32 1.81
CA GLN A 17 16.64 4.78 0.45
C GLN A 17 17.71 4.43 -0.60
N ASN A 18 18.53 3.40 -0.34
CA ASN A 18 19.40 2.80 -1.36
C ASN A 18 18.60 2.05 -2.43
N THR A 19 19.31 1.41 -3.38
CA THR A 19 18.67 0.62 -4.44
C THR A 19 17.84 -0.51 -3.84
N PHE A 20 16.52 -0.37 -3.93
CA PHE A 20 15.56 -1.37 -3.46
C PHE A 20 14.88 -2.04 -4.65
N LYS A 21 15.25 -3.29 -4.91
CA LYS A 21 14.82 -4.06 -6.08
C LYS A 21 13.79 -5.13 -5.70
N ILE A 22 12.58 -5.04 -6.26
CA ILE A 22 11.54 -6.07 -6.15
C ILE A 22 11.35 -6.73 -7.52
N THR A 23 11.52 -8.06 -7.59
CA THR A 23 11.43 -8.81 -8.85
C THR A 23 10.30 -9.82 -8.94
N GLY A 24 9.63 -10.14 -7.82
CA GLY A 24 8.59 -11.15 -7.79
C GLY A 24 8.09 -11.46 -6.39
N GLY A 25 6.95 -12.16 -6.34
CA GLY A 25 6.32 -12.66 -5.11
C GLY A 25 5.32 -11.69 -4.48
N ILE A 26 4.92 -12.02 -3.25
CA ILE A 26 4.14 -11.14 -2.38
C ILE A 26 5.11 -10.51 -1.38
N VAL A 27 5.21 -9.18 -1.42
CA VAL A 27 6.02 -8.38 -0.50
C VAL A 27 5.09 -7.40 0.20
N LEU A 28 4.92 -7.56 1.51
CA LEU A 28 4.07 -6.71 2.33
C LEU A 28 4.89 -6.15 3.49
N GLY A 29 4.94 -4.83 3.60
CA GLY A 29 5.58 -4.12 4.68
C GLY A 29 4.60 -3.10 5.25
N ILE A 30 4.55 -2.98 6.57
CA ILE A 30 3.78 -1.95 7.28
C ILE A 30 4.66 -1.29 8.33
N GLY A 31 4.59 0.02 8.48
CA GLY A 31 5.36 0.76 9.49
C GLY A 31 4.97 2.24 9.53
N GLY A 32 5.78 3.04 10.21
CA GLY A 32 5.72 4.50 10.14
C GLY A 32 6.15 5.02 8.76
N GLY A 33 7.07 4.31 8.11
CA GLY A 33 7.52 4.60 6.74
C GLY A 33 7.88 3.34 5.95
N THR A 34 8.56 3.57 4.84
CA THR A 34 9.19 2.53 4.01
C THR A 34 10.24 3.18 3.12
N SER A 35 11.31 2.44 2.85
CA SER A 35 12.16 2.73 1.70
C SER A 35 11.38 2.48 0.40
N THR A 36 11.51 3.40 -0.56
CA THR A 36 10.77 3.39 -1.82
C THR A 36 11.46 2.47 -2.83
N PRO A 37 10.77 1.48 -3.42
CA PRO A 37 11.38 0.64 -4.45
C PRO A 37 11.91 1.46 -5.62
N THR A 38 13.12 1.13 -6.06
CA THR A 38 13.78 1.80 -7.17
C THR A 38 13.15 1.34 -8.48
N SER A 39 12.22 2.15 -9.00
CA SER A 39 11.36 1.79 -10.15
C SER A 39 12.12 1.27 -11.37
N SER A 40 13.30 1.83 -11.67
CA SER A 40 14.10 1.48 -12.85
C SER A 40 14.71 0.07 -12.81
N VAL A 41 14.79 -0.56 -11.64
CA VAL A 41 15.37 -1.91 -11.46
C VAL A 41 14.34 -2.95 -11.01
N CYS A 42 13.13 -2.53 -10.68
CA CYS A 42 12.03 -3.43 -10.30
C CYS A 42 11.38 -4.04 -11.54
N THR A 43 10.91 -5.28 -11.42
CA THR A 43 10.15 -6.00 -12.48
C THR A 43 8.74 -6.38 -12.04
N GLN A 44 8.34 -6.01 -10.83
CA GLN A 44 7.02 -6.25 -10.28
C GLN A 44 6.49 -4.97 -9.64
N ARG A 45 5.19 -4.71 -9.85
CA ARG A 45 4.54 -3.48 -9.41
C ARG A 45 4.33 -3.45 -7.90
N THR A 46 4.39 -2.25 -7.35
CA THR A 46 4.18 -1.97 -5.94
C THR A 46 3.20 -0.82 -5.78
N VAL A 47 2.33 -0.91 -4.79
CA VAL A 47 1.61 0.23 -4.23
C VAL A 47 2.20 0.56 -2.86
N ILE A 48 2.44 1.85 -2.60
CA ILE A 48 2.70 2.40 -1.28
C ILE A 48 1.45 3.17 -0.87
N TYR A 49 0.78 2.72 0.19
CA TYR A 49 -0.41 3.33 0.73
C TYR A 49 -0.12 4.01 2.07
N GLY A 50 -0.41 5.30 2.15
CA GLY A 50 -0.36 6.09 3.36
C GLY A 50 -1.75 6.34 3.94
N GLY A 51 -1.91 6.10 5.24
CA GLY A 51 -3.20 6.29 5.93
C GLY A 51 -3.12 6.05 7.43
N SER A 52 -4.24 5.77 8.07
CA SER A 52 -4.32 5.35 9.47
C SER A 52 -4.99 3.99 9.60
N GLY A 53 -4.78 3.30 10.72
CA GLY A 53 -5.32 1.97 10.94
C GLY A 53 -5.48 1.63 12.42
N SER A 54 -6.49 0.85 12.76
CA SER A 54 -6.67 0.31 14.11
C SER A 54 -6.12 -1.11 14.23
N ASN A 55 -5.71 -1.52 15.44
CA ASN A 55 -5.35 -2.91 15.68
C ASN A 55 -6.52 -3.84 15.34
N GLY A 56 -6.26 -4.88 14.54
CA GLY A 56 -7.28 -5.84 14.10
C GLY A 56 -8.15 -5.36 12.94
N GLU A 57 -8.03 -4.12 12.49
CA GLU A 57 -8.75 -3.63 11.31
C GLU A 57 -8.24 -4.34 10.06
N ILE A 58 -9.15 -4.77 9.18
CA ILE A 58 -8.78 -5.38 7.91
C ILE A 58 -8.49 -4.27 6.90
N LEU A 59 -7.34 -4.32 6.26
CA LEU A 59 -6.99 -3.59 5.05
C LEU A 59 -7.13 -4.54 3.85
N ASN A 60 -7.93 -4.14 2.87
CA ASN A 60 -8.16 -4.93 1.67
C ASN A 60 -7.90 -4.09 0.42
N ILE A 61 -7.35 -4.74 -0.61
CA ILE A 61 -7.23 -4.17 -1.95
C ILE A 61 -7.93 -5.12 -2.92
N GLN A 62 -8.90 -4.63 -3.69
CA GLN A 62 -9.59 -5.39 -4.74
C GLN A 62 -9.27 -4.82 -6.11
N SER A 63 -9.13 -5.68 -7.11
CA SER A 63 -9.20 -5.28 -8.52
C SER A 63 -10.64 -4.91 -8.91
N ALA A 64 -10.79 -4.31 -10.09
CA ALA A 64 -12.08 -3.85 -10.62
C ALA A 64 -13.17 -4.94 -10.75
N ASP A 65 -12.77 -6.21 -10.86
CA ASP A 65 -13.68 -7.37 -10.89
C ASP A 65 -14.11 -7.88 -9.49
N GLY A 66 -13.66 -7.21 -8.42
CA GLY A 66 -13.93 -7.58 -7.04
C GLY A 66 -12.96 -8.63 -6.46
N THR A 67 -11.98 -9.11 -7.22
CA THR A 67 -10.98 -10.06 -6.70
C THR A 67 -10.07 -9.37 -5.69
N SER A 68 -10.00 -9.88 -4.46
CA SER A 68 -9.03 -9.38 -3.48
C SER A 68 -7.61 -9.74 -3.88
N VAL A 69 -6.76 -8.73 -4.05
CA VAL A 69 -5.32 -8.88 -4.29
C VAL A 69 -4.49 -8.77 -3.01
N LEU A 70 -5.02 -8.09 -1.98
CA LEU A 70 -4.49 -8.05 -0.62
C LEU A 70 -5.65 -8.15 0.36
N THR A 71 -5.51 -8.99 1.39
CA THR A 71 -6.33 -8.96 2.60
C THR A 71 -5.39 -9.08 3.80
N TYR A 72 -5.32 -8.03 4.62
CA TYR A 72 -4.35 -7.93 5.70
C TYR A 72 -5.00 -7.41 6.97
N GLN A 73 -4.78 -8.10 8.10
CA GLN A 73 -5.14 -7.57 9.42
C GLN A 73 -4.01 -6.68 9.95
N ILE A 74 -4.34 -5.41 10.19
CA ILE A 74 -3.40 -4.43 10.72
C ILE A 74 -2.97 -4.86 12.14
N PRO A 75 -1.65 -4.96 12.43
CA PRO A 75 -1.14 -5.62 13.64
C PRO A 75 -1.17 -4.74 14.89
N ARG A 76 -1.40 -3.44 14.76
CA ARG A 76 -1.43 -2.47 15.87
C ARG A 76 -2.14 -1.18 15.43
N ALA A 77 -2.43 -0.29 16.38
CA ALA A 77 -2.98 1.02 16.05
C ALA A 77 -1.89 1.94 15.48
N TYR A 78 -2.22 2.63 14.39
CA TYR A 78 -1.39 3.60 13.71
C TYR A 78 -2.19 4.89 13.49
N SER A 79 -1.76 5.99 14.11
CA SER A 79 -2.27 7.33 13.77
C SER A 79 -1.82 7.77 12.38
N GLN A 80 -0.64 7.29 11.95
CA GLN A 80 -0.11 7.35 10.59
C GLN A 80 0.61 6.03 10.30
N MET A 81 0.35 5.47 9.14
CA MET A 81 0.83 4.18 8.64
C MET A 81 1.30 4.34 7.20
N THR A 82 2.35 3.62 6.84
CA THR A 82 2.80 3.39 5.48
C THR A 82 2.79 1.90 5.21
N VAL A 83 2.06 1.47 4.16
CA VAL A 83 2.01 0.09 3.70
C VAL A 83 2.66 0.00 2.33
N LEU A 84 3.73 -0.79 2.21
CA LEU A 84 4.31 -1.19 0.92
C LEU A 84 3.77 -2.57 0.55
N PHE A 85 3.11 -2.67 -0.60
CA PHE A 85 2.58 -3.93 -1.11
C PHE A 85 2.96 -4.18 -2.57
N SER A 86 3.68 -5.26 -2.83
CA SER A 86 3.97 -5.78 -4.17
C SER A 86 3.35 -7.16 -4.36
N SER A 87 2.81 -7.39 -5.55
CA SER A 87 2.14 -8.64 -5.93
C SER A 87 2.13 -8.81 -7.44
N PRO A 88 2.18 -10.06 -7.97
CA PRO A 88 2.03 -10.30 -9.40
C PRO A 88 0.61 -9.95 -9.89
N ASN A 89 -0.36 -9.86 -8.97
CA ASN A 89 -1.74 -9.49 -9.29
C ASN A 89 -1.93 -7.97 -9.42
N LEU A 90 -0.90 -7.15 -9.16
CA LEU A 90 -0.88 -5.73 -9.52
C LEU A 90 -0.41 -5.59 -10.98
N THR A 91 -1.36 -5.62 -11.91
CA THR A 91 -1.12 -5.55 -13.36
C THR A 91 -0.98 -4.12 -13.88
N SER A 92 -0.30 -3.96 -15.02
CA SER A 92 -0.13 -2.67 -15.70
C SER A 92 -1.47 -2.04 -16.07
N GLY A 93 -1.72 -0.82 -15.58
CA GLY A 93 -2.95 -0.10 -15.87
C GLY A 93 -4.19 -0.69 -15.18
N GLY A 94 -4.04 -1.70 -14.32
CA GLY A 94 -5.14 -2.22 -13.52
C GLY A 94 -5.65 -1.17 -12.53
N SER A 95 -6.96 -1.17 -12.30
CA SER A 95 -7.64 -0.30 -11.33
C SER A 95 -7.97 -1.08 -10.06
N TYR A 96 -7.71 -0.46 -8.91
CA TYR A 96 -7.84 -1.08 -7.61
C TYR A 96 -8.55 -0.16 -6.61
N THR A 97 -9.29 -0.78 -5.69
CA THR A 97 -9.97 -0.14 -4.57
C THR A 97 -9.30 -0.57 -3.27
N ILE A 98 -8.96 0.40 -2.42
CA ILE A 98 -8.50 0.17 -1.06
C ILE A 98 -9.70 0.34 -0.13
N SER A 99 -9.96 -0.67 0.69
CA SER A 99 -11.04 -0.70 1.68
C SER A 99 -10.49 -1.05 3.06
N LYS A 100 -11.14 -0.54 4.11
CA LYS A 100 -10.82 -0.87 5.50
C LYS A 100 -12.03 -1.36 6.28
N GLY A 101 -11.78 -2.11 7.36
CA GLY A 101 -12.81 -2.79 8.13
C GLY A 101 -13.41 -3.97 7.35
N GLY A 102 -14.64 -4.36 7.67
CA GLY A 102 -15.27 -5.57 7.11
C GLY A 102 -14.85 -6.83 7.85
N THR A 103 -15.14 -7.99 7.24
CA THR A 103 -14.88 -9.32 7.82
C THR A 103 -14.16 -10.23 6.85
N VAL A 104 -13.44 -11.20 7.39
CA VAL A 104 -12.73 -12.23 6.64
C VAL A 104 -13.22 -13.61 7.10
N SER A 105 -13.48 -14.50 6.16
CA SER A 105 -13.86 -15.89 6.45
C SER A 105 -13.10 -16.90 5.58
N GLY A 106 -12.83 -18.08 6.13
CA GLY A 106 -12.06 -19.13 5.47
C GLY A 106 -10.59 -18.78 5.24
N GLY A 107 -9.93 -19.56 4.37
CA GLY A 107 -8.52 -19.37 4.00
C GLY A 107 -7.53 -19.69 5.13
N SER A 108 -6.30 -19.21 4.95
CA SER A 108 -5.21 -19.29 5.92
C SER A 108 -4.65 -17.91 6.23
N GLU A 109 -4.12 -17.74 7.42
CA GLU A 109 -3.49 -16.50 7.89
C GLU A 109 -1.99 -16.72 8.15
N PHE A 110 -1.19 -15.70 7.82
CA PHE A 110 0.24 -15.66 8.07
C PHE A 110 0.69 -14.24 8.45
N PHE A 111 0.85 -13.98 9.75
CA PHE A 111 1.22 -12.67 10.32
C PHE A 111 0.30 -11.52 9.88
N GLY A 112 -1.00 -11.76 9.83
CA GLY A 112 -2.07 -10.86 9.41
C GLY A 112 -2.41 -10.97 7.92
N LEU A 113 -1.55 -11.57 7.09
CA LEU A 113 -1.82 -11.74 5.65
C LEU A 113 -2.73 -12.96 5.44
N TYR A 114 -3.91 -12.73 4.85
CA TYR A 114 -4.84 -13.79 4.50
C TYR A 114 -4.63 -14.26 3.06
N SER A 115 -4.74 -15.57 2.85
CA SER A 115 -4.68 -16.22 1.54
C SER A 115 -5.84 -17.20 1.37
N GLY A 116 -6.47 -17.21 0.20
CA GLY A 116 -7.63 -18.06 -0.08
C GLY A 116 -8.86 -17.75 0.79
N ALA A 117 -8.94 -16.56 1.37
CA ALA A 117 -10.03 -16.12 2.23
C ALA A 117 -11.03 -15.25 1.46
N THR A 118 -12.26 -15.18 1.97
CA THR A 118 -13.30 -14.27 1.47
C THR A 118 -13.36 -13.02 2.33
N TYR A 119 -13.30 -11.86 1.68
CA TYR A 119 -13.46 -10.55 2.31
C TYR A 119 -14.82 -9.94 1.96
N SER A 120 -15.50 -9.31 2.91
CA SER A 120 -16.75 -8.57 2.64
C SER A 120 -17.03 -7.46 3.65
N GLY A 121 -17.85 -6.48 3.25
CA GLY A 121 -18.48 -5.52 4.15
C GLY A 121 -17.59 -4.39 4.68
N GLY A 122 -16.40 -4.15 4.10
CA GLY A 122 -15.60 -2.98 4.47
C GLY A 122 -15.93 -1.71 3.69
N THR A 123 -15.33 -0.60 4.12
CA THR A 123 -15.58 0.74 3.59
C THR A 123 -14.40 1.16 2.71
N GLN A 124 -14.70 1.59 1.48
CA GLN A 124 -13.71 2.15 0.57
C GLN A 124 -13.06 3.40 1.18
N THR A 125 -11.73 3.47 1.13
CA THR A 125 -10.93 4.61 1.62
C THR A 125 -10.18 5.32 0.50
N ALA A 126 -9.78 4.60 -0.55
CA ALA A 126 -9.08 5.15 -1.70
C ALA A 126 -9.25 4.25 -2.94
N THR A 127 -8.88 4.78 -4.10
CA THR A 127 -8.70 4.02 -5.34
C THR A 127 -7.38 4.40 -6.00
N PHE A 128 -6.84 3.52 -6.84
CA PHE A 128 -5.67 3.83 -7.64
C PHE A 128 -5.61 3.03 -8.93
N THR A 129 -4.85 3.53 -9.90
CA THR A 129 -4.47 2.79 -11.12
C THR A 129 -2.98 2.51 -11.07
N ALA A 130 -2.58 1.27 -11.33
CA ALA A 130 -1.18 0.85 -11.32
C ALA A 130 -0.45 1.18 -12.63
N SER A 131 -0.41 2.48 -12.97
CA SER A 131 0.21 2.99 -14.20
C SER A 131 1.74 2.97 -14.15
N SER A 132 2.32 3.09 -12.96
CA SER A 132 3.77 3.10 -12.72
C SER A 132 4.26 1.79 -12.10
N MET A 133 5.58 1.56 -12.11
CA MET A 133 6.18 0.42 -11.39
C MET A 133 6.00 0.56 -9.87
N VAL A 134 6.04 1.80 -9.37
CA VAL A 134 5.68 2.15 -7.99
C VAL A 134 4.56 3.19 -8.04
N THR A 135 3.42 2.87 -7.44
CA THR A 135 2.28 3.77 -7.28
C THR A 135 2.19 4.21 -5.82
N GLN A 136 1.99 5.51 -5.58
CA GLN A 136 1.76 6.04 -4.23
C GLN A 136 0.31 6.51 -4.09
N VAL A 137 -0.31 6.22 -2.95
CA VAL A 137 -1.71 6.55 -2.65
C VAL A 137 -1.80 7.05 -1.21
N GLY A 138 -2.46 8.19 -1.00
CA GLY A 138 -2.56 8.78 0.35
C GLY A 138 -1.27 9.45 0.83
N SER A 139 -1.24 9.82 2.11
CA SER A 139 -0.12 10.57 2.72
C SER A 139 0.78 9.63 3.50
N THR A 140 2.08 9.61 3.18
CA THR A 140 3.11 8.79 3.86
C THR A 140 4.08 9.67 4.65
N SER A 141 4.45 9.25 5.86
CA SER A 141 5.58 9.85 6.59
C SER A 141 6.89 9.22 6.15
N GLY A 142 7.88 10.01 5.72
CA GLY A 142 9.27 9.55 5.56
C GLY A 142 9.78 9.25 4.13
N GLY A 143 8.94 9.31 3.10
CA GLY A 143 9.40 9.13 1.72
C GLY A 143 9.65 10.47 1.02
N GLY A 144 10.90 10.80 0.73
CA GLY A 144 11.22 11.87 -0.22
C GLY A 144 10.46 11.63 -1.52
N GLN A 145 9.66 12.62 -1.93
CA GLN A 145 8.87 12.60 -3.14
C GLN A 145 9.78 12.16 -4.31
N PRO A 146 9.51 11.03 -4.98
CA PRO A 146 10.29 10.67 -6.16
C PRO A 146 10.04 11.74 -7.21
N GLY A 147 11.11 12.44 -7.59
CA GLY A 147 11.09 13.48 -8.60
C GLY A 147 10.42 12.99 -9.87
N GLY A 148 9.20 13.48 -10.12
CA GLY A 148 8.53 13.47 -11.40
C GLY A 148 8.16 14.91 -11.73
N GLY A 149 8.93 15.52 -12.63
CA GLY A 149 8.59 16.81 -13.20
C GLY A 149 7.30 16.74 -14.02
N GLY A 150 6.50 17.80 -13.95
CA GLY A 150 5.25 18.02 -14.66
C GLY A 150 4.21 18.56 -13.69
N GLY A 151 4.11 19.87 -13.44
CA GLY A 151 3.78 20.87 -14.44
C GLY A 151 2.27 21.08 -14.42
N GLY A 152 1.79 22.00 -13.57
CA GLY A 152 0.37 22.31 -13.44
C GLY A 152 0.11 23.36 -12.39
N HIS A 153 0.48 24.61 -12.71
CA HIS A 153 -0.04 25.78 -12.01
C HIS A 153 -1.56 25.80 -12.17
N GLY A 154 -2.31 25.53 -11.11
CA GLY A 154 -3.71 25.89 -11.04
C GLY A 154 -3.82 27.41 -10.86
N PRO A 155 -4.50 28.16 -11.75
CA PRO A 155 -4.70 29.58 -11.55
C PRO A 155 -5.75 29.82 -10.45
N GLY A 156 -5.32 30.55 -9.41
CA GLY A 156 -6.00 31.70 -8.79
C GLY A 156 -7.47 31.65 -8.35
N GLY A 157 -7.68 32.17 -7.13
CA GLY A 157 -8.93 32.83 -6.65
C GLY A 157 -9.82 31.92 -5.81
N TRP A 158 -10.30 32.28 -4.60
CA TRP A 158 -10.64 33.59 -4.05
C TRP A 158 -10.64 33.55 -2.51
N GLY A 159 -10.44 34.71 -1.87
CA GLY A 159 -10.68 34.88 -0.45
C GLY A 159 -10.29 36.24 0.13
N TRP A 160 -10.90 37.33 -0.37
CA TRP A 160 -11.52 38.45 0.38
C TRP A 160 -12.49 39.14 -0.57
#